data_AF-A0A5D1ZSZ7-F1
#
_entry.id   AF-A0A5D1ZSZ7-F1
#
_cell.length_a   1.000
_cell.length_b   1.000
_cell.length_c   1.000
_cell.angle_alpha   90.00
_cell.angle_beta   90.00
_cell.angle_gamma   90.00
#
_symmetry.space_group_name_H-M   'P 1'
#
loop_
_entity.id
_entity.type
_entity.pdbx_description
1 polymer ?
#
loop_
_entity_poly.entity_id
_entity_poly.type
_entity_poly.pdbx_seq_one_letter_code
_entity_poly.pdbx_strand_id
1 'polypeptide(L)'
;MDSSMKISFNRYIRDGDLIIVNERHDTMKAVKVCENLVLQNRVGVFKHSNWIGKPFGSIILSNKGGFVYLLAHTGQQRWIRLPIGSDTELWTLVLSHRTLIFYIADISFVIMYLEVAPGCLVLESGTGNGSLTTSFTRAVAPTGHVYTFDFHEQRAASARDVLLFFTPSTERTGISTLVTVGVRDIQGEGFLN
;
A
#
# COMPACT_ATOMS: atom_id res chain seq x y z
N MET A 1 -25.26 -20.86 -12.72
CA MET A 1 -24.43 -20.97 -11.50
C MET A 1 -23.13 -21.62 -11.90
N ASP A 2 -22.08 -20.83 -12.12
CA ASP A 2 -20.79 -21.34 -12.60
C ASP A 2 -19.89 -21.70 -11.41
N SER A 3 -19.58 -23.00 -11.30
CA SER A 3 -18.95 -23.68 -10.16
C SER A 3 -17.42 -23.71 -10.24
N SER A 4 -16.78 -22.73 -10.90
CA SER A 4 -15.39 -22.87 -11.35
C SER A 4 -14.41 -21.76 -10.89
N MET A 5 -14.74 -21.00 -9.84
CA MET A 5 -13.83 -19.98 -9.29
C MET A 5 -13.27 -20.39 -7.92
N LYS A 6 -12.41 -21.41 -7.90
CA LYS A 6 -11.58 -21.71 -6.72
C LYS A 6 -10.60 -20.55 -6.50
N ILE A 7 -10.72 -19.85 -5.37
CA ILE A 7 -9.71 -18.86 -4.94
C ILE A 7 -8.42 -19.64 -4.64
N SER A 8 -7.45 -19.60 -5.55
CA SER A 8 -6.15 -20.22 -5.33
C SER A 8 -5.25 -19.26 -4.55
N PHE A 9 -5.16 -19.45 -3.24
CA PHE A 9 -4.20 -18.75 -2.36
C PHE A 9 -2.74 -19.21 -2.55
N ASN A 10 -2.48 -20.14 -3.48
CA ASN A 10 -1.17 -20.75 -3.69
C ASN A 10 -0.27 -19.87 -4.57
N ARG A 11 0.00 -18.65 -4.12
CA ARG A 11 0.88 -17.71 -4.80
C ARG A 11 2.28 -17.80 -4.18
N TYR A 12 3.28 -17.93 -5.05
CA TYR A 12 4.69 -18.01 -4.68
C TYR A 12 5.34 -16.63 -4.84
N ILE A 13 6.24 -16.30 -3.91
CA ILE A 13 7.02 -15.07 -3.93
C ILE A 13 7.96 -15.08 -5.14
N ARG A 14 7.99 -13.97 -5.87
CA ARG A 14 8.86 -13.76 -7.03
C ARG A 14 9.82 -12.61 -6.81
N ASP A 15 10.86 -12.57 -7.64
CA ASP A 15 11.74 -11.42 -7.70
C ASP A 15 10.95 -10.16 -8.14
N GLY A 16 11.21 -9.04 -7.48
CA GLY A 16 10.50 -7.78 -7.69
C GLY A 16 9.18 -7.63 -6.91
N ASP A 17 8.66 -8.70 -6.28
CA ASP A 17 7.44 -8.62 -5.48
C ASP A 17 7.65 -7.75 -4.24
N LEU A 18 6.62 -6.98 -3.88
CA LEU A 18 6.56 -6.29 -2.60
C LEU A 18 5.91 -7.22 -1.57
N ILE A 19 6.60 -7.43 -0.45
CA ILE A 19 6.10 -8.29 0.63
C ILE A 19 6.14 -7.56 1.96
N ILE A 20 5.26 -7.97 2.87
CA ILE A 20 5.24 -7.45 4.24
C ILE A 20 5.91 -8.48 5.13
N VAL A 21 7.06 -8.12 5.69
CA VAL A 21 7.81 -8.96 6.61
C VAL A 21 7.37 -8.61 8.02
N ASN A 22 6.72 -9.56 8.68
CA ASN A 22 6.32 -9.45 10.07
C ASN A 22 7.38 -10.12 10.96
N GLU A 23 8.09 -9.31 11.74
CA GLU A 23 9.14 -9.76 12.66
C GLU A 23 8.56 -10.16 14.03
N ARG A 24 7.56 -9.42 14.50
CA ARG A 24 6.83 -9.59 15.76
C ARG A 24 5.44 -8.97 15.61
N HIS A 25 4.52 -9.29 16.53
CA HIS A 25 3.16 -8.74 16.55
C HIS A 25 3.07 -7.21 16.35
N ASP A 26 4.11 -6.47 16.73
CA ASP A 26 4.16 -5.00 16.68
C ASP A 26 5.26 -4.44 15.76
N THR A 27 5.87 -5.26 14.88
CA THR A 27 6.91 -4.77 13.96
C THR A 27 6.78 -5.42 12.60
N MET A 28 6.25 -4.65 11.66
CA MET A 28 6.11 -5.02 10.26
C MET A 28 6.92 -4.08 9.38
N LYS A 29 7.51 -4.60 8.30
CA LYS A 29 8.27 -3.82 7.32
C LYS A 29 7.88 -4.23 5.90
N ALA A 30 7.68 -3.24 5.03
CA ALA A 30 7.51 -3.45 3.61
C ALA A 30 8.90 -3.62 2.97
N VAL A 31 9.10 -4.74 2.27
CA VAL A 31 10.40 -5.09 1.67
C VAL A 31 10.18 -5.50 0.22
N LYS A 32 10.91 -4.88 -0.71
CA LYS A 32 10.96 -5.32 -2.11
C LYS A 32 11.91 -6.51 -2.22
N VAL A 33 11.40 -7.62 -2.75
CA VAL A 33 12.16 -8.84 -2.95
C VAL A 33 13.09 -8.64 -4.15
N CYS A 34 14.38 -8.92 -3.93
CA CYS A 34 15.42 -8.88 -4.94
C CYS A 34 16.41 -9.98 -4.59
N GLU A 35 16.69 -10.91 -5.49
CA GLU A 35 17.54 -12.10 -5.24
C GLU A 35 18.86 -11.78 -4.55
N ASN A 36 19.48 -10.64 -4.91
CA ASN A 36 20.79 -10.20 -4.43
C ASN A 36 20.75 -9.40 -3.11
N LEU A 37 19.56 -9.16 -2.54
CA LEU A 37 19.40 -8.39 -1.31
C LEU A 37 19.24 -9.28 -0.08
N VAL A 38 19.59 -8.69 1.06
CA VAL A 38 19.52 -9.32 2.38
C VAL A 38 18.79 -8.39 3.33
N LEU A 39 17.76 -8.91 4.00
CA LEU A 39 17.10 -8.23 5.09
C LEU A 39 17.84 -8.55 6.40
N GLN A 40 18.42 -7.53 7.00
CA GLN A 40 19.01 -7.62 8.33
C GLN A 40 18.12 -6.91 9.35
N ASN A 41 17.75 -7.62 10.40
CA ASN A 41 16.96 -7.08 11.50
C ASN A 41 17.46 -7.62 12.85
N ARG A 42 16.75 -7.30 13.94
CA ARG A 42 17.11 -7.75 15.29
C ARG A 42 16.94 -9.26 15.48
N VAL A 43 16.03 -9.89 14.72
CA VAL A 43 15.76 -11.33 14.83
C VAL A 43 16.68 -12.17 13.93
N GLY A 44 17.40 -11.56 13.00
CA GLY A 44 18.29 -12.31 12.12
C GLY A 44 18.76 -11.63 10.85
N VAL A 45 19.38 -12.45 10.00
CA VAL A 45 19.81 -12.11 8.66
C VAL A 45 19.09 -13.05 7.70
N PHE A 46 18.34 -12.48 6.76
CA PHE A 46 17.48 -13.22 5.85
C PHE A 46 17.82 -12.86 4.40
N LYS A 47 18.32 -13.84 3.63
CA LYS A 47 18.59 -13.66 2.20
C LYS A 47 17.30 -13.76 1.41
N HIS A 48 17.05 -12.80 0.52
CA HIS A 48 15.84 -12.78 -0.31
C HIS A 48 15.79 -13.96 -1.30
N SER A 49 16.95 -14.48 -1.72
CA SER A 49 17.07 -15.73 -2.50
C SER A 49 16.31 -16.90 -1.87
N ASN A 50 16.22 -16.95 -0.53
CA ASN A 50 15.54 -18.03 0.20
C ASN A 50 14.02 -17.82 0.29
N TRP A 51 13.52 -16.66 -0.13
CA TRP A 51 12.12 -16.30 -0.11
C TRP A 51 11.46 -16.60 -1.45
N ILE A 52 12.19 -16.36 -2.54
CA ILE A 52 11.72 -16.61 -3.91
C ILE A 52 11.34 -18.09 -4.05
N GLY A 53 10.16 -18.35 -4.61
CA GLY A 53 9.61 -19.69 -4.77
C GLY A 53 8.95 -20.27 -3.52
N LYS A 54 8.88 -19.56 -2.39
CA LYS A 54 8.05 -19.96 -1.23
C LYS A 54 6.64 -19.37 -1.34
N PRO A 55 5.61 -20.05 -0.82
CA PRO A 55 4.26 -19.50 -0.78
C PRO A 55 4.19 -18.33 0.20
N PHE A 56 3.32 -17.36 -0.08
CA PHE A 56 2.98 -16.33 0.90
C PHE A 56 2.39 -16.95 2.18
N GLY A 57 2.66 -16.33 3.32
CA GLY A 57 2.38 -16.86 4.66
C GLY A 57 3.50 -17.75 5.21
N SER A 58 4.56 -18.00 4.44
CA SER A 58 5.69 -18.83 4.90
C SER A 58 6.47 -18.19 6.05
N ILE A 59 6.91 -19.05 6.97
CA ILE A 59 7.85 -18.69 8.04
C ILE A 59 9.27 -18.91 7.53
N ILE A 60 10.13 -17.91 7.70
CA ILE A 60 11.57 -18.02 7.43
C ILE A 60 12.32 -17.99 8.74
N LEU A 61 13.14 -19.02 8.95
CA LEU A 61 14.03 -19.13 10.11
C LEU A 61 15.37 -18.46 9.81
N SER A 62 15.90 -17.75 10.80
CA SER A 62 17.24 -17.20 10.82
C SER A 62 18.21 -18.21 11.41
N ASN A 63 19.48 -18.13 11.00
CA ASN A 63 20.56 -18.93 11.60
C ASN A 63 20.75 -18.68 13.10
N LYS A 64 20.22 -17.57 13.64
CA LYS A 64 20.26 -17.22 15.07
C LYS A 64 19.01 -17.66 15.86
N GLY A 65 18.11 -18.44 15.24
CA GLY A 65 16.90 -18.96 15.90
C GLY A 65 15.69 -18.02 15.89
N GLY A 66 15.79 -16.81 15.33
CA GLY A 66 14.64 -15.94 15.09
C GLY A 66 13.84 -16.35 13.85
N PHE A 67 12.59 -15.90 13.72
CA PHE A 67 11.77 -16.14 12.55
C PHE A 67 11.04 -14.88 12.09
N VAL A 68 10.64 -14.88 10.82
CA VAL A 68 9.79 -13.84 10.22
C VAL A 68 8.68 -14.49 9.40
N TYR A 69 7.51 -13.84 9.35
CA TYR A 69 6.43 -14.22 8.42
C TYR A 69 6.52 -13.37 7.16
N LEU A 70 6.41 -14.03 6.00
CA LEU A 70 6.34 -13.36 4.70
C LEU A 70 4.89 -13.23 4.26
N LEU A 71 4.28 -12.07 4.48
CA LEU A 71 2.89 -11.83 4.12
C LEU A 71 2.80 -11.22 2.72
N ALA A 72 1.78 -11.61 1.98
CA ALA A 72 1.52 -11.03 0.67
C ALA A 72 1.15 -9.55 0.83
N HIS A 73 1.73 -8.70 -0.01
CA HIS A 73 1.06 -7.48 -0.40
C HIS A 73 0.02 -7.88 -1.45
N THR A 74 -1.26 -7.78 -1.11
CA THR A 74 -2.39 -8.18 -1.97
C THR A 74 -2.56 -7.28 -3.21
N GLY A 75 -1.66 -6.31 -3.44
CA GLY A 75 -1.64 -5.44 -4.63
C GLY A 75 -1.42 -6.14 -5.98
N GLN A 76 -1.10 -7.44 -5.99
CA GLN A 76 -1.08 -8.22 -7.24
C GLN A 76 -2.33 -9.11 -7.45
N GLN A 77 -3.34 -9.05 -6.59
CA GLN A 77 -4.64 -9.62 -6.92
C GLN A 77 -5.37 -8.63 -7.83
N ARG A 78 -5.38 -8.96 -9.13
CA ARG A 78 -6.45 -8.67 -10.10
C ARG A 78 -7.49 -7.70 -9.52
N TRP A 79 -7.25 -6.40 -9.74
CA TRP A 79 -8.00 -5.24 -9.23
C TRP A 79 -9.47 -5.17 -9.69
N ILE A 80 -9.98 -6.25 -10.27
CA ILE A 80 -11.34 -6.42 -10.70
C ILE A 80 -11.88 -7.61 -9.91
N ARG A 81 -12.56 -7.29 -8.79
CA ARG A 81 -13.56 -8.15 -8.10
C ARG A 81 -13.19 -8.76 -6.74
N LEU A 82 -12.72 -7.97 -5.77
CA LEU A 82 -13.05 -8.22 -4.34
C LEU A 82 -13.19 -6.88 -3.57
N PRO A 83 -14.30 -6.64 -2.82
CA PRO A 83 -14.53 -5.35 -2.14
C PRO A 83 -13.82 -5.20 -0.78
N ILE A 84 -13.14 -6.22 -0.26
CA ILE A 84 -12.69 -6.30 1.15
C ILE A 84 -11.35 -7.06 1.10
N GLY A 85 -10.20 -6.64 1.63
CA GLY A 85 -9.77 -5.75 2.70
C GLY A 85 -8.45 -6.35 3.20
N SER A 86 -7.33 -5.59 3.23
CA SER A 86 -6.06 -5.96 3.91
C SER A 86 -4.88 -5.03 3.60
N ASP A 87 -4.81 -4.46 2.38
CA ASP A 87 -3.55 -3.83 1.93
C ASP A 87 -3.28 -2.43 2.45
N THR A 88 -4.31 -1.58 2.44
CA THR A 88 -4.17 -0.22 2.97
C THR A 88 -3.94 -0.25 4.47
N GLU A 89 -4.57 -1.23 5.14
CA GLU A 89 -4.57 -1.44 6.58
C GLU A 89 -3.16 -1.79 7.10
N LEU A 90 -2.50 -2.74 6.43
CA LEU A 90 -1.12 -3.10 6.75
C LEU A 90 -0.13 -2.01 6.36
N TRP A 91 -0.41 -1.24 5.30
CA TRP A 91 0.44 -0.12 4.91
C TRP A 91 0.37 1.06 5.88
N THR A 92 -0.81 1.43 6.37
CA THR A 92 -0.95 2.46 7.41
C THR A 92 -0.09 2.13 8.63
N LEU A 93 0.09 0.84 8.95
CA LEU A 93 0.94 0.37 10.05
C LEU A 93 2.45 0.39 9.75
N VAL A 94 2.85 0.47 8.48
CA VAL A 94 4.25 0.37 8.04
C VAL A 94 4.83 1.72 7.57
N LEU A 95 3.97 2.71 7.31
CA LEU A 95 4.40 4.04 6.88
C LEU A 95 5.24 4.75 7.96
N SER A 96 6.29 5.44 7.51
CA SER A 96 7.14 6.23 8.40
C SER A 96 6.32 7.36 9.06
N HIS A 97 6.27 7.40 10.39
CA HIS A 97 5.51 8.35 11.22
C HIS A 97 6.04 9.80 11.18
N ARG A 98 6.35 10.34 10.00
CA ARG A 98 6.85 11.71 9.85
C ARG A 98 5.77 12.78 10.02
N THR A 99 4.50 12.41 9.92
CA THR A 99 3.32 13.29 10.12
C THR A 99 2.26 12.57 10.96
N LEU A 100 1.30 13.31 11.51
CA LEU A 100 0.07 12.72 12.08
C LEU A 100 -0.61 11.86 11.01
N ILE A 101 -0.86 10.59 11.33
CA ILE A 101 -1.44 9.60 10.43
C ILE A 101 -2.87 9.34 10.87
N PHE A 102 -3.82 9.38 9.94
CA PHE A 102 -5.14 8.82 10.17
C PHE A 102 -5.04 7.30 10.20
N TYR A 103 -5.50 6.69 11.28
CA TYR A 103 -5.57 5.23 11.39
C TYR A 103 -6.83 4.69 10.73
N ILE A 104 -6.87 3.38 10.55
CA ILE A 104 -7.96 2.71 9.83
C ILE A 104 -9.35 3.05 10.39
N ALA A 105 -9.49 3.19 11.70
CA ALA A 105 -10.76 3.55 12.32
C ALA A 105 -11.24 4.92 11.82
N ASP A 106 -10.36 5.92 11.86
CA ASP A 106 -10.69 7.28 11.41
C ASP A 106 -10.91 7.32 9.90
N ILE A 107 -10.07 6.64 9.12
CA ILE A 107 -10.20 6.56 7.66
C ILE A 107 -11.55 5.93 7.28
N SER A 108 -11.91 4.83 7.93
CA SER A 108 -13.18 4.15 7.66
C SER A 108 -14.38 5.04 7.98
N PHE A 109 -14.28 5.79 9.08
CA PHE A 109 -15.31 6.74 9.48
C PHE A 109 -15.42 7.89 8.49
N VAL A 110 -14.30 8.47 8.05
CA VAL A 110 -14.28 9.55 7.05
C VAL A 110 -14.86 9.10 5.72
N ILE A 111 -14.45 7.94 5.20
CA ILE A 111 -14.95 7.40 3.93
C ILE A 111 -16.46 7.15 4.01
N MET A 112 -16.93 6.55 5.11
CA MET A 112 -18.34 6.28 5.32
C MET A 112 -19.15 7.58 5.46
N TYR A 113 -18.66 8.53 6.26
CA TYR A 113 -19.37 9.78 6.55
C TYR A 113 -19.44 10.73 5.35
N LEU A 114 -18.41 10.73 4.51
CA LEU A 114 -18.38 11.50 3.25
C LEU A 114 -19.04 10.74 2.09
N GLU A 115 -19.60 9.55 2.35
CA GLU A 115 -20.23 8.68 1.35
C GLU A 115 -19.38 8.46 0.10
N VAL A 116 -18.06 8.33 0.29
CA VAL A 116 -17.14 8.19 -0.84
C VAL A 116 -17.37 6.84 -1.51
N ALA A 117 -17.79 6.90 -2.78
CA ALA A 117 -18.17 5.76 -3.59
C ALA A 117 -17.41 5.75 -4.93
N PRO A 118 -17.43 4.62 -5.66
CA PRO A 118 -16.88 4.54 -7.00
C PRO A 118 -17.41 5.65 -7.92
N GLY A 119 -16.52 6.39 -8.58
CA GLY A 119 -16.87 7.53 -9.42
C GLY A 119 -16.86 8.89 -8.73
N CYS A 120 -16.72 8.95 -7.40
CA CYS A 120 -16.62 10.23 -6.69
C CYS A 120 -15.33 10.98 -7.04
N LEU A 121 -15.41 12.31 -6.99
CA LEU A 121 -14.27 13.20 -7.08
C LEU A 121 -13.96 13.73 -5.67
N VAL A 122 -12.75 13.45 -5.18
CA VAL A 122 -12.35 13.79 -3.82
C VAL A 122 -11.24 14.82 -3.87
N LEU A 123 -11.39 15.89 -3.07
CA LEU A 123 -10.35 16.89 -2.84
C LEU A 123 -9.78 16.69 -1.43
N GLU A 124 -8.47 16.47 -1.37
CA GLU A 124 -7.71 16.29 -0.13
C GLU A 124 -6.67 17.41 -0.04
N SER A 125 -6.54 18.02 1.15
CA SER A 125 -5.50 19.00 1.44
C SER A 125 -4.73 18.55 2.67
N GLY A 126 -3.41 18.47 2.53
CA GLY A 126 -2.50 17.74 3.40
C GLY A 126 -2.34 16.29 2.95
N THR A 127 -1.56 16.04 1.89
CA THR A 127 -1.26 14.67 1.43
C THR A 127 -0.56 13.84 2.51
N GLY A 128 0.27 14.46 3.34
CA GLY A 128 0.92 13.79 4.47
C GLY A 128 1.78 12.61 4.02
N ASN A 129 1.47 11.42 4.53
CA ASN A 129 2.16 10.17 4.17
C ASN A 129 1.42 9.32 3.12
N GLY A 130 0.29 9.80 2.60
CA GLY A 130 -0.51 9.09 1.58
C GLY A 130 -1.42 7.98 2.09
N SER A 131 -1.56 7.76 3.41
CA SER A 131 -2.45 6.73 3.98
C SER A 131 -3.92 6.96 3.62
N LEU A 132 -4.41 8.19 3.85
CA LEU A 132 -5.78 8.57 3.53
C LEU A 132 -6.00 8.64 2.00
N THR A 133 -5.06 9.27 1.27
CA THR A 133 -5.07 9.32 -0.19
C THR A 133 -5.21 7.94 -0.85
N THR A 134 -4.46 6.94 -0.37
CA THR A 134 -4.53 5.57 -0.89
C THR A 134 -5.90 4.95 -0.64
N SER A 135 -6.48 5.21 0.54
CA SER A 135 -7.81 4.73 0.90
C SER A 135 -8.92 5.37 0.07
N PHE A 136 -8.85 6.69 -0.16
CA PHE A 136 -9.76 7.37 -1.08
C PHE A 136 -9.62 6.88 -2.51
N THR A 137 -8.39 6.69 -3.00
CA THR A 137 -8.18 6.24 -4.38
C THR A 137 -8.81 4.87 -4.62
N ARG A 138 -8.77 3.99 -3.60
CA ARG A 138 -9.50 2.71 -3.63
C ARG A 138 -11.01 2.90 -3.61
N ALA A 139 -11.53 3.80 -2.77
CA ALA A 139 -12.97 4.03 -2.65
C ALA A 139 -13.58 4.60 -3.94
N VAL A 140 -12.85 5.46 -4.66
CA VAL A 140 -13.33 6.12 -5.89
C VAL A 140 -13.11 5.29 -7.16
N ALA A 141 -12.24 4.29 -7.12
CA ALA A 141 -11.99 3.40 -8.25
C ALA A 141 -13.27 2.66 -8.69
N PRO A 142 -13.45 2.34 -9.99
CA PRO A 142 -12.50 2.54 -11.09
C PRO A 142 -12.69 3.86 -11.87
N THR A 143 -13.74 4.64 -11.62
CA THR A 143 -14.14 5.78 -12.47
C THR A 143 -14.02 7.15 -11.83
N GLY A 144 -13.65 7.23 -10.54
CA GLY A 144 -13.51 8.50 -9.83
C GLY A 144 -12.07 9.03 -9.83
N HIS A 145 -11.83 10.10 -9.08
CA HIS A 145 -10.51 10.74 -9.03
C HIS A 145 -10.24 11.42 -7.69
N VAL A 146 -9.00 11.35 -7.22
CA VAL A 146 -8.54 12.03 -5.99
C VAL A 146 -7.54 13.12 -6.37
N TYR A 147 -7.81 14.35 -5.97
CA TYR A 147 -6.87 15.46 -6.06
C TYR A 147 -6.35 15.76 -4.66
N THR A 148 -5.06 15.55 -4.45
CA THR A 148 -4.41 15.78 -3.14
C THR A 148 -3.33 16.83 -3.26
N PHE A 149 -3.23 17.70 -2.26
CA PHE A 149 -2.27 18.79 -2.24
C PHE A 149 -1.51 18.81 -0.91
N ASP A 150 -0.19 19.00 -0.94
CA ASP A 150 0.60 19.30 0.26
C ASP A 150 1.45 20.54 0.00
N PHE A 151 1.56 21.42 0.99
CA PHE A 151 2.37 22.63 0.86
C PHE A 151 3.88 22.33 0.96
N HIS A 152 4.26 21.19 1.55
CA HIS A 152 5.65 20.74 1.61
C HIS A 152 5.98 19.85 0.41
N GLU A 153 6.87 20.34 -0.45
CA GLU A 153 7.33 19.62 -1.64
C GLU A 153 7.91 18.23 -1.32
N GLN A 154 8.73 18.10 -0.26
CA GLN A 154 9.30 16.81 0.15
C GLN A 154 8.24 15.77 0.53
N ARG A 155 7.12 16.21 1.14
CA ARG A 155 6.02 15.33 1.53
C ARG A 155 5.20 14.92 0.31
N ALA A 156 4.90 15.87 -0.57
CA ALA A 156 4.24 15.57 -1.85
C ALA A 156 5.09 14.60 -2.70
N ALA A 157 6.41 14.78 -2.78
CA ALA A 157 7.30 13.86 -3.48
C ALA A 157 7.29 12.46 -2.86
N SER A 158 7.41 12.38 -1.53
CA SER A 158 7.34 11.09 -0.82
C SER A 158 6.01 10.38 -1.04
N ALA A 159 4.89 11.12 -1.04
CA ALA A 159 3.56 10.56 -1.30
C ALA A 159 3.41 10.10 -2.76
N ARG A 160 3.98 10.83 -3.74
CA ARG A 160 4.03 10.38 -5.14
C ARG A 160 4.79 9.08 -5.27
N ASP A 161 5.96 8.96 -4.63
CA ASP A 161 6.75 7.73 -4.66
C ASP A 161 5.96 6.55 -4.07
N VAL A 162 5.28 6.78 -2.94
CA VAL A 162 4.41 5.77 -2.31
C VAL A 162 3.26 5.37 -3.25
N LEU A 163 2.55 6.32 -3.85
CA LEU A 163 1.44 6.04 -4.78
C LEU A 163 1.89 5.34 -6.07
N LEU A 164 3.07 5.69 -6.59
CA LEU A 164 3.71 4.99 -7.70
C LEU A 164 4.10 3.56 -7.31
N PHE A 165 4.52 3.35 -6.06
CA PHE A 165 4.90 2.03 -5.55
C PHE A 165 3.71 1.06 -5.47
N PHE A 166 2.49 1.56 -5.29
CA PHE A 166 1.26 0.76 -5.37
C PHE A 166 0.83 0.41 -6.79
N THR A 167 1.52 0.92 -7.81
CA THR A 167 1.19 0.71 -9.21
C THR A 167 2.16 -0.31 -9.84
N PRO A 168 1.72 -1.53 -10.19
CA PRO A 168 2.57 -2.43 -10.96
C PRO A 168 2.84 -1.82 -12.35
N SER A 169 4.11 -1.82 -12.76
CA SER A 169 4.66 -1.18 -13.96
C SER A 169 4.11 -1.71 -15.30
N THR A 170 3.19 -2.68 -15.29
CA THR A 170 2.85 -3.49 -16.47
C THR A 170 1.39 -3.41 -16.91
N GLU A 171 0.51 -2.73 -16.17
CA GLU A 171 -0.91 -2.59 -16.58
C GLU A 171 -1.38 -1.14 -16.50
N ARG A 172 -2.04 -0.67 -17.58
CA ARG A 172 -2.61 0.69 -17.74
C ARG A 172 -3.80 1.00 -16.81
N THR A 173 -3.95 0.27 -15.70
CA THR A 173 -5.03 0.36 -14.71
C THR A 173 -4.49 0.66 -13.31
N GLY A 174 -3.37 1.38 -13.26
CA GLY A 174 -2.72 1.78 -12.01
C GLY A 174 -3.53 2.81 -11.22
N ILE A 175 -3.48 2.73 -9.90
CA ILE A 175 -3.97 3.75 -8.95
C ILE A 175 -3.48 5.15 -9.35
N SER A 176 -2.30 5.25 -9.96
CA SER A 176 -1.73 6.49 -10.49
C SER A 176 -2.64 7.25 -11.46
N THR A 177 -3.54 6.59 -12.20
CA THR A 177 -4.46 7.30 -13.11
C THR A 177 -5.64 7.93 -12.38
N LEU A 178 -5.90 7.51 -11.14
CA LEU A 178 -7.04 7.96 -10.32
C LEU A 178 -6.63 8.98 -9.26
N VAL A 179 -5.35 9.37 -9.21
CA VAL A 179 -4.83 10.29 -8.21
C VAL A 179 -3.90 11.34 -8.83
N THR A 180 -4.09 12.59 -8.43
CA THR A 180 -3.21 13.72 -8.79
C THR A 180 -2.65 14.34 -7.52
N VAL A 181 -1.32 14.40 -7.40
CA VAL A 181 -0.63 15.03 -6.26
C VAL A 181 -0.04 16.37 -6.68
N GLY A 182 -0.52 17.46 -6.08
CA GLY A 182 -0.01 18.82 -6.26
C GLY A 182 0.82 19.32 -5.07
N VAL A 183 1.71 20.28 -5.33
CA VAL A 183 2.35 21.07 -4.26
C VAL A 183 1.66 22.42 -4.21
N ARG A 184 0.94 22.73 -3.13
CA ARG A 184 0.20 24.00 -3.01
C ARG A 184 -0.11 24.36 -1.56
N ASP A 185 -0.09 25.66 -1.27
CA ASP A 185 -0.70 26.21 -0.07
C ASP A 185 -2.19 26.50 -0.33
N ILE A 186 -3.04 25.56 0.07
CA ILE A 186 -4.49 25.65 -0.10
C ILE A 186 -5.10 26.80 0.71
N GLN A 187 -4.49 27.21 1.83
CA GLN A 187 -5.05 28.29 2.66
C GLN A 187 -4.88 29.66 1.99
N GLY A 188 -3.77 29.87 1.30
CA GLY A 188 -3.48 31.11 0.58
C GLY A 188 -4.04 31.15 -0.85
N GLU A 189 -3.93 30.04 -1.58
CA GLU A 189 -4.18 30.01 -3.04
C GLU A 189 -5.48 29.28 -3.42
N GLY A 190 -6.10 28.56 -2.48
CA GLY A 190 -7.26 27.72 -2.77
C GLY A 190 -6.92 26.53 -3.68
N PHE A 191 -7.93 25.93 -4.31
CA PHE A 191 -7.78 24.72 -5.12
C PHE A 191 -7.72 24.96 -6.64
N LEU A 192 -8.12 26.15 -7.09
CA LEU A 192 -8.19 26.50 -8.52
C LEU A 192 -6.87 27.13 -8.98
N ASN A 193 -6.63 27.15 -10.30
CA ASN A 193 -5.63 28.01 -10.93
C ASN A 193 -6.25 29.38 -11.23
#